data_AF-A0A4W5KTB7-F1
#
_entry.id   AF-A0A4W5KTB7-F1
#
_cell.length_a   1.000
_cell.length_b   1.000
_cell.length_c   1.000
_cell.angle_alpha   90.00
_cell.angle_beta   90.00
_cell.angle_gamma   90.00
#
_symmetry.space_group_name_H-M   'P 1'
#
loop_
_entity.id
_entity.type
_entity.pdbx_description
1 polymer ?
#
loop_
_entity_poly.entity_id
_entity_poly.type
_entity_poly.pdbx_seq_one_letter_code
_entity_poly.pdbx_strand_id
1 'polypeptide(L)'
;MSFFTIVSSRFQCPSVGLFQCSITGLVFRMEGEGEVLYRTVHWDRRLLAQSGKRPAGPLFNIDYPQKSVCQLHLPHCQIHSEGGCDFLSVAHVTDDKVEFLPPHETRHTCHNKHHWILCLW
;
A
#
# COMPACT_ATOMS: atom_id res chain seq x y z
N MET A 1 -8.87 1.14 -20.59
CA MET A 1 -7.87 1.90 -19.82
C MET A 1 -8.46 2.15 -18.45
N SER A 2 -7.97 1.48 -17.41
CA SER A 2 -8.42 1.77 -16.04
C SER A 2 -7.80 3.09 -15.61
N PHE A 3 -8.62 4.14 -15.56
CA PHE A 3 -8.21 5.44 -15.05
C PHE A 3 -8.23 5.36 -13.53
N PHE A 4 -7.08 5.09 -12.92
CA PHE A 4 -6.91 5.33 -11.49
C PHE A 4 -6.81 6.84 -11.30
N THR A 5 -7.90 7.48 -10.90
CA THR A 5 -7.92 8.89 -10.54
C THR A 5 -6.95 9.13 -9.39
N ILE A 6 -6.17 10.21 -9.45
CA ILE A 6 -5.38 10.68 -8.32
C ILE A 6 -6.34 11.16 -7.24
N VAL A 7 -6.35 10.47 -6.11
CA VAL A 7 -7.11 10.82 -4.90
C VAL A 7 -6.09 11.22 -3.86
N SER A 8 -6.28 12.37 -3.22
CA SER A 8 -5.49 12.79 -2.05
C SER A 8 -6.41 12.86 -0.84
N SER A 9 -5.99 12.29 0.28
CA SER A 9 -6.82 12.19 1.48
C SER A 9 -5.99 12.40 2.74
N ARG A 10 -6.61 13.07 3.71
CA ARG A 10 -6.11 13.22 5.08
C ARG A 10 -7.06 12.44 5.99
N PHE A 11 -6.50 11.54 6.77
CA PHE A 11 -7.25 10.67 7.65
C PHE A 11 -6.77 10.86 9.09
N GLN A 12 -7.65 11.36 9.95
CA GLN A 12 -7.35 11.63 11.35
C GLN A 12 -7.65 10.38 12.19
N CYS A 13 -6.70 9.98 13.02
CA CYS A 13 -6.82 8.85 13.93
C CYS A 13 -6.69 9.36 15.37
N PRO A 14 -7.78 9.45 16.14
CA PRO A 14 -7.78 10.08 17.46
C PRO A 14 -7.11 9.25 18.56
N SER A 15 -6.81 7.96 18.34
CA SER A 15 -6.33 7.08 19.40
C SER A 15 -5.57 5.86 18.86
N VAL A 16 -5.08 5.02 19.77
CA VAL A 16 -4.70 3.64 19.48
C VAL A 16 -5.90 2.90 18.87
N GLY A 17 -5.67 2.11 17.81
CA GLY A 17 -6.72 1.28 17.21
C GLY A 17 -6.52 0.95 15.73
N LEU A 18 -7.53 0.31 15.15
CA LEU A 18 -7.64 0.07 13.71
C LEU A 18 -8.62 1.06 13.11
N PHE A 19 -8.18 1.81 12.10
CA PHE A 19 -9.00 2.80 11.42
C PHE A 19 -9.07 2.49 9.92
N GLN A 20 -10.27 2.33 9.40
CA GLN A 20 -10.51 2.03 7.99
C GLN A 20 -11.04 3.26 7.26
N CYS A 21 -10.42 3.59 6.13
CA CYS A 21 -11.02 4.54 5.20
C CYS A 21 -12.10 3.84 4.36
N SER A 22 -13.35 4.28 4.48
CA SER A 22 -14.48 3.71 3.72
C SER A 22 -14.39 3.95 2.20
N ILE A 23 -13.64 4.96 1.76
CA ILE A 23 -13.48 5.31 0.34
C ILE A 23 -12.50 4.37 -0.36
N THR A 24 -11.36 4.09 0.28
CA THR A 24 -10.26 3.34 -0.33
C THR A 24 -10.11 1.92 0.20
N GLY A 25 -10.79 1.60 1.31
CA GLY A 25 -10.68 0.32 1.99
C GLY A 25 -9.35 0.10 2.72
N LEU A 26 -8.45 1.09 2.73
CA LEU A 26 -7.20 1.03 3.50
C LEU A 26 -7.48 0.98 5.00
N VAL A 27 -6.78 0.12 5.72
CA VAL A 27 -6.85 0.04 7.19
C VAL A 27 -5.50 0.36 7.80
N PHE A 28 -5.48 1.28 8.76
CA PHE A 28 -4.29 1.71 9.48
C PHE A 28 -4.36 1.26 10.93
N ARG A 29 -3.33 0.56 11.40
CA ARG A 29 -3.13 0.26 12.82
C ARG A 29 -2.28 1.36 13.44
N MET A 30 -2.84 2.02 14.45
CA MET A 30 -2.25 3.16 15.14
C MET A 30 -1.82 2.78 16.55
N GLU A 31 -0.67 3.26 16.99
CA GLU A 31 -0.14 3.15 18.36
C GLU A 31 -0.42 4.40 19.22
N GLY A 32 -1.09 5.39 18.66
CA GLY A 32 -1.46 6.63 19.34
C GLY A 32 -2.23 7.55 18.41
N GLU A 33 -2.56 8.74 18.93
CA GLU A 33 -3.14 9.81 18.12
C GLU A 33 -2.19 10.20 16.98
N GLY A 34 -2.75 10.51 15.82
CA GLY A 34 -1.99 11.04 14.69
C GLY A 34 -2.81 11.14 13.43
N GLU A 35 -2.14 11.46 12.33
CA GLU A 35 -2.77 11.52 11.03
C GLU A 35 -2.03 10.69 10.00
N VAL A 36 -2.78 10.24 9.00
CA VAL A 36 -2.26 9.59 7.81
C VAL A 36 -2.65 10.43 6.61
N LEU A 37 -1.64 10.87 5.86
CA LEU A 37 -1.78 11.52 4.58
C LEU A 37 -1.49 10.47 3.52
N TYR A 38 -2.42 10.25 2.60
CA TYR A 38 -2.15 9.34 1.51
C TYR A 38 -2.74 9.83 0.21
N ARG A 39 -2.13 9.42 -0.90
CA ARG A 39 -2.64 9.70 -2.23
C ARG A 39 -2.43 8.54 -3.17
N THR A 40 -3.27 8.40 -4.19
CA THR A 40 -2.93 7.52 -5.31
C THR A 40 -1.98 8.24 -6.26
N VAL A 41 -1.01 7.51 -6.81
CA VAL A 41 -0.08 8.01 -7.83
C VAL A 41 -0.02 7.04 -9.00
N HIS A 42 0.59 7.51 -10.10
CA HIS A 42 0.82 6.67 -11.25
C HIS A 42 2.01 5.73 -11.01
N TRP A 43 1.87 4.51 -11.53
CA TRP A 43 2.99 3.61 -11.67
C TRP A 43 3.99 4.16 -12.70
N ASP A 44 5.28 4.00 -12.39
CA ASP A 44 6.30 4.12 -13.43
C ASP A 44 6.19 2.93 -14.39
N ARG A 45 5.76 3.22 -15.63
CA ARG A 45 5.59 2.21 -16.68
C ARG A 45 6.90 1.51 -17.05
N ARG A 46 8.05 2.17 -16.90
CA ARG A 46 9.36 1.58 -17.21
C ARG A 46 9.73 0.52 -16.19
N LEU A 47 9.53 0.81 -14.90
CA LEU A 47 9.80 -0.14 -13.80
C LEU A 47 8.87 -1.36 -13.87
N LEU A 48 7.58 -1.13 -14.19
CA LEU A 48 6.65 -2.23 -14.45
C LEU A 48 7.10 -3.12 -15.60
N ALA A 49 7.48 -2.54 -16.74
CA ALA A 49 7.91 -3.29 -17.92
C ALA A 49 9.15 -4.16 -17.63
N GLN A 50 10.10 -3.68 -16.83
CA GLN A 50 11.30 -4.43 -16.44
C GLN A 50 10.99 -5.62 -15.52
N SER A 51 9.98 -5.50 -14.66
CA SER A 51 9.61 -6.57 -13.71
C SER A 51 8.71 -7.66 -14.31
N GLY A 52 8.09 -7.40 -15.46
CA GLY A 52 7.09 -8.30 -16.05
C GLY A 52 5.78 -8.39 -15.26
N LYS A 53 5.60 -7.54 -14.22
CA LYS A 53 4.44 -7.52 -13.34
C LYS A 53 3.36 -6.57 -13.84
N ARG A 54 2.09 -6.90 -13.57
CA ARG A 54 0.94 -6.06 -13.91
C ARG A 54 0.31 -5.48 -12.64
N PRO A 55 0.03 -4.16 -12.59
CA PRO A 55 -0.67 -3.57 -11.46
C PRO A 55 -2.00 -4.21 -11.15
N ALA A 56 -2.21 -4.55 -9.87
CA ALA A 56 -3.52 -4.98 -9.35
C ALA A 56 -4.46 -3.83 -9.01
N GLY A 57 -3.91 -2.64 -8.83
CA GLY A 57 -4.65 -1.46 -8.39
C GLY A 57 -3.83 -0.18 -8.44
N PRO A 58 -4.29 0.87 -7.74
CA PRO A 58 -3.61 2.17 -7.70
C PRO A 58 -2.38 2.12 -6.78
N LEU A 59 -1.25 2.72 -7.17
CA LEU A 59 -0.11 2.87 -6.26
C LEU A 59 -0.42 3.93 -5.19
N PHE A 60 -0.26 3.63 -3.90
CA PHE A 60 -0.52 4.59 -2.82
C PHE A 60 0.78 5.24 -2.31
N ASN A 61 0.83 6.58 -2.25
CA ASN A 61 1.74 7.30 -1.36
C ASN A 61 1.14 7.28 0.02
N ILE A 62 1.91 6.92 1.03
CA ILE A 62 1.45 7.02 2.40
C ILE A 62 2.52 7.71 3.23
N ASP A 63 2.13 8.83 3.79
CA ASP A 63 2.91 9.72 4.64
C ASP A 63 2.21 9.81 6.00
N TYR A 64 2.95 9.65 7.09
CA TYR A 64 2.41 9.67 8.45
C TYR A 64 3.33 10.51 9.35
N PRO A 65 3.06 11.82 9.49
CA PRO A 65 3.99 12.77 10.12
C PRO A 65 4.41 12.38 11.54
N GLN A 66 3.49 11.80 12.31
CA GLN A 66 3.68 11.47 13.73
C GLN A 66 4.30 10.08 13.97
N LYS A 67 4.54 9.26 12.92
CA LYS A 67 5.07 7.88 13.08
C LYS A 67 4.24 6.95 13.97
N SER A 68 2.97 7.30 14.20
CA SER A 68 2.04 6.52 15.01
C SER A 68 1.45 5.30 14.28
N VAL A 69 1.68 5.16 12.97
CA VAL A 69 1.21 3.99 12.19
C VAL A 69 2.20 2.84 12.39
N CYS A 70 1.72 1.70 12.90
CA CYS A 70 2.53 0.48 13.05
C CYS A 70 2.20 -0.63 12.06
N GLN A 71 1.05 -0.55 11.38
CA GLN A 71 0.68 -1.50 10.34
C GLN A 71 -0.28 -0.88 9.32
N LEU A 72 -0.11 -1.24 8.05
CA LEU A 72 -1.03 -0.93 6.97
C LEU A 72 -1.63 -2.23 6.44
N HIS A 73 -2.95 -2.29 6.32
CA HIS A 73 -3.63 -3.38 5.61
C HIS A 73 -4.20 -2.81 4.32
N LEU A 74 -3.79 -3.40 3.20
CA LEU A 74 -4.34 -3.08 1.89
C LEU A 74 -5.67 -3.81 1.69
N PRO A 75 -6.62 -3.24 0.93
CA PRO A 75 -7.78 -3.97 0.49
C PRO A 75 -7.31 -5.19 -0.31
N HIS A 76 -7.48 -6.38 0.24
CA HIS A 76 -7.16 -7.62 -0.46
C HIS A 76 -8.36 -8.01 -1.33
N CYS A 77 -8.09 -8.40 -2.57
CA CYS A 77 -9.04 -9.18 -3.34
C CYS A 77 -8.73 -10.65 -3.05
N GLN A 78 -9.73 -11.41 -2.61
CA GLN A 78 -9.56 -12.85 -2.44
C GLN A 78 -9.50 -13.49 -3.82
N ILE A 79 -8.36 -14.12 -4.14
CA ILE A 79 -8.15 -14.77 -5.42
C ILE A 79 -8.44 -16.25 -5.22
N HIS A 80 -9.53 -16.73 -5.81
CA HIS A 80 -9.80 -18.15 -5.92
C HIS A 80 -8.95 -18.71 -7.06
N SER A 81 -7.74 -19.15 -6.72
CA SER A 81 -6.82 -19.82 -7.62
C SER A 81 -6.67 -21.26 -7.15
N GLU A 82 -7.07 -22.23 -7.98
CA GLU A 82 -6.80 -23.66 -7.73
C GLU A 82 -5.29 -23.98 -7.76
N GLY A 83 -4.44 -23.03 -8.20
CA GLY A 83 -3.00 -23.18 -8.38
C GLY A 83 -2.11 -22.34 -7.43
N GLY A 84 -2.64 -21.85 -6.31
CA GLY A 84 -1.87 -21.05 -5.33
C GLY A 84 -1.73 -19.56 -5.67
N CYS A 85 -1.00 -18.81 -4.84
CA CYS A 85 -0.88 -17.34 -4.90
C CYS A 85 0.58 -16.87 -5.10
N ASP A 86 1.50 -17.77 -5.45
CA ASP A 86 2.96 -17.52 -5.46
C ASP A 86 3.40 -16.51 -6.54
N PHE A 87 2.53 -16.24 -7.51
CA PHE A 87 2.77 -15.24 -8.56
C PHE A 87 2.49 -13.80 -8.09
N LEU A 88 1.73 -13.63 -7.00
CA LEU A 88 1.41 -12.31 -6.46
C LEU A 88 2.62 -11.72 -5.76
N SER A 89 2.74 -10.39 -5.80
CA SER A 89 3.76 -9.70 -5.03
C SER A 89 3.28 -8.33 -4.60
N VAL A 90 3.78 -7.84 -3.48
CA VAL A 90 3.59 -6.47 -3.05
C VAL A 90 4.81 -5.68 -3.50
N ALA A 91 4.62 -4.71 -4.39
CA ALA A 91 5.66 -3.74 -4.70
C ALA A 91 5.77 -2.71 -3.58
N HIS A 92 6.97 -2.61 -3.05
CA HIS A 92 7.46 -1.52 -2.27
C HIS A 92 8.28 -0.60 -3.18
N VAL A 93 7.72 0.56 -3.52
CA VAL A 93 8.42 1.56 -4.35
C VAL A 93 9.04 2.58 -3.42
N THR A 94 10.29 2.97 -3.67
CA THR A 94 10.95 4.15 -3.09
C THR A 94 11.52 4.97 -4.24
N ASP A 95 11.96 6.20 -3.99
CA ASP A 95 12.35 7.16 -5.06
C ASP A 95 13.32 6.57 -6.11
N ASP A 96 14.15 5.60 -5.71
CA ASP A 96 15.21 5.03 -6.56
C ASP A 96 15.03 3.55 -6.93
N LYS A 97 14.07 2.84 -6.31
CA LYS A 97 13.96 1.38 -6.46
C LYS A 97 12.58 0.82 -6.21
N VAL A 98 12.28 -0.30 -6.86
CA VAL A 98 11.11 -1.14 -6.59
C VAL A 98 11.57 -2.48 -6.05
N GLU A 99 11.05 -2.87 -4.90
CA GLU A 99 11.23 -4.19 -4.30
C GLU A 99 9.91 -4.95 -4.34
N PHE A 100 9.92 -6.19 -4.85
CA PHE A 100 8.73 -7.05 -4.88
C PHE A 100 8.79 -8.04 -3.72
N LEU A 101 7.93 -7.84 -2.73
CA LEU A 101 7.82 -8.68 -1.55
C LEU A 101 6.80 -9.80 -1.83
N PRO A 102 7.06 -11.06 -1.40
CA PRO A 102 6.08 -12.13 -1.52
C PRO A 102 4.82 -11.82 -0.67
N PRO A 103 3.67 -12.42 -0.99
CA PRO A 103 2.40 -12.17 -0.27
C PRO A 103 2.39 -12.66 1.18
N HIS A 104 3.46 -13.29 1.65
CA HIS A 104 3.56 -13.89 2.98
C HIS A 104 4.86 -13.47 3.68
N GLU A 105 4.80 -12.38 4.42
CA GLU A 105 4.78 -12.34 5.89
C GLU A 105 4.69 -10.85 6.24
N THR A 106 3.74 -10.48 7.10
CA THR A 106 3.60 -9.15 7.71
C THR A 106 4.84 -8.84 8.55
N ARG A 107 5.99 -8.56 7.90
CA ARG A 107 7.14 -8.05 8.61
C ARG A 107 6.91 -6.58 8.83
N HIS A 108 6.41 -6.29 10.04
CA HIS A 108 6.50 -5.03 10.75
C HIS A 108 7.70 -4.19 10.28
N THR A 109 7.49 -3.31 9.30
CA THR A 109 8.48 -2.30 8.94
C THR A 109 8.02 -0.95 9.44
N CYS A 110 8.08 -0.79 10.77
CA CYS A 110 8.29 0.52 11.38
C CYS A 110 9.72 0.98 11.08
N HIS A 111 10.01 1.37 9.84
CA HIS A 111 11.23 2.10 9.53
C HIS A 111 10.92 3.21 8.54
N ASN A 112 10.64 4.40 9.08
CA ASN A 112 10.83 5.72 8.47
C ASN A 112 10.86 5.81 6.94
N LYS A 113 9.95 6.64 6.42
CA LYS A 113 9.92 7.35 5.12
C LYS A 113 9.04 6.69 4.06
N HIS A 114 8.11 7.49 3.54
CA HIS A 114 7.45 7.38 2.23
C HIS A 114 7.26 5.93 1.75
N HIS A 115 6.34 5.21 2.39
CA HIS A 115 6.11 3.82 2.05
C HIS A 115 4.99 3.72 1.02
N TRP A 116 5.36 3.31 -0.19
CA TRP A 116 4.44 3.08 -1.29
C TRP A 116 4.21 1.58 -1.43
N ILE A 117 3.03 1.09 -1.06
CA ILE A 117 2.75 -0.35 -0.99
C ILE A 117 1.57 -0.68 -1.91
N LEU A 118 1.78 -1.55 -2.91
CA LEU A 118 0.66 -2.18 -3.62
C LEU A 118 0.94 -3.56 -4.24
N CYS A 119 -0.08 -4.42 -4.22
CA CYS A 119 -0.12 -5.72 -4.89
C CYS A 119 -0.03 -5.60 -6.42
N LEU A 120 0.68 -6.55 -7.03
CA LEU A 120 0.83 -6.76 -8.45
C LEU A 120 0.42 -8.20 -8.78
N TRP A 121 -0.25 -8.36 -9.92
CA TRP A 121 -0.52 -9.64 -10.58
C TRP A 121 0.64 -10.03 -11.51
#